data_AF-A0A6N8Y972-F1
#
_entry.id   AF-A0A6N8Y972-F1
#
_cell.length_a   1.000
_cell.length_b   1.000
_cell.length_c   1.000
_cell.angle_alpha   90.00
_cell.angle_beta   90.00
_cell.angle_gamma   90.00
#
_symmetry.space_group_name_H-M   'P 1'
#
loop_
_entity.id
_entity.type
_entity.pdbx_description
1 polymer ?
#
loop_
_entity_poly.entity_id
_entity_poly.type
_entity_poly.pdbx_seq_one_letter_code
_entity_poly.pdbx_strand_id
1 'polypeptide(L)'
;MIEREITGRLTKLFRQYPFVVVTGPRQAGKTTLCRAAFSSLAYRSLDALDVRAYAESDPRGFLAETGAPAVIDEVQHVPSLLSYLKEAADADGGNGRYVLTGSENLTLAAEVSESLAGRAALLRLLPFSLAERRRAGAGEALGDIVFAGFYPRIIDQRLEPRQALRDYFETYVERDVRRMGGVANLSAFAQLTALCAGRVGQLLSLTSLSDDVGVSRTTIRQWLTLLERSYIVYLLPPFAANIRKRLVKSPKLYFHDVGLASYLLGIESPGQVATHPLRGTLFENVVVSEAIKHGYNRGGDPRLSFFRDSRGLECDLFYETERGINAIEAKSGSTVAAGFFRSFDPVARAVPDVVARTLVYAGAETQTRGACDVVPLGQFAEALRRFDADMTVRVTCGGEPVAGADVLALFPNKTWQRASSDGAGVAQLKLYTTDAAMTVFVAAAGFGAAVENGWVPAEGALELQLEAVADGGSVIFADQTGYVPGLEGRLNPILDASDRTYLYTTNVAIDGGQQPPVNFTVGGEPLNLVDAHGNEFDVRIVAMLGQSSLLEYHRRTGA
;
A
#
# COMPACT_ATOMS: atom_id res chain seq x y z
N MET A 1 16.20 -12.02 12.43
CA MET A 1 15.42 -10.77 12.38
C MET A 1 14.52 -10.82 11.16
N ILE A 2 13.22 -10.55 11.35
CA ILE A 2 12.26 -10.53 10.25
C ILE A 2 12.28 -9.15 9.60
N GLU A 3 12.47 -9.12 8.29
CA GLU A 3 12.44 -7.88 7.51
C GLU A 3 11.04 -7.24 7.58
N ARG A 4 10.95 -5.96 7.96
CA ARG A 4 9.66 -5.27 8.06
C ARG A 4 9.24 -4.71 6.70
N GLU A 5 7.96 -4.81 6.35
CA GLU A 5 7.44 -4.29 5.06
C GLU A 5 7.65 -2.77 4.93
N ILE A 6 7.58 -2.02 6.04
CA ILE A 6 7.79 -0.58 6.06
C ILE A 6 9.25 -0.15 5.77
N THR A 7 10.22 -1.08 5.80
CA THR A 7 11.66 -0.77 5.75
C THR A 7 12.05 0.02 4.49
N GLY A 8 11.51 -0.37 3.33
CA GLY A 8 11.75 0.35 2.07
C GLY A 8 11.24 1.79 2.12
N ARG A 9 10.06 2.01 2.73
CA ARG A 9 9.49 3.35 2.89
C ARG A 9 10.29 4.20 3.90
N LEU A 10 10.71 3.60 5.01
CA LEU A 10 11.55 4.23 6.03
C LEU A 10 12.87 4.75 5.45
N THR A 11 13.59 3.90 4.72
CA THR A 11 14.88 4.26 4.11
C THR A 11 14.72 5.29 2.99
N LYS A 12 13.65 5.20 2.19
CA LYS A 12 13.32 6.21 1.16
C LYS A 12 13.06 7.58 1.79
N LEU A 13 12.20 7.66 2.81
CA LEU A 13 11.87 8.92 3.47
C LEU A 13 13.07 9.52 4.19
N PHE A 14 13.96 8.70 4.73
CA PHE A 14 15.18 9.19 5.37
C PHE A 14 16.05 9.97 4.38
N ARG A 15 16.12 9.57 3.12
CA ARG A 15 16.86 10.32 2.09
C ARG A 15 16.15 11.61 1.64
N GLN A 16 14.85 11.74 1.91
CA GLN A 16 14.00 12.84 1.42
C GLN A 16 13.69 13.90 2.46
N TYR A 17 13.83 13.58 3.75
CA TYR A 17 13.53 14.48 4.85
C TYR A 17 14.73 14.58 5.80
N PRO A 18 14.96 15.75 6.42
CA PRO A 18 15.94 15.87 7.50
C PRO A 18 15.65 14.91 8.66
N PHE A 19 14.37 14.72 8.98
CA PHE A 19 13.92 13.83 10.05
C PHE A 19 12.97 12.76 9.53
N VAL A 20 13.15 11.53 10.02
CA VAL A 20 12.09 10.51 9.96
C VAL A 20 11.76 10.06 11.36
N VAL A 21 10.47 10.08 11.70
CA VAL A 21 9.95 9.71 13.01
C VAL A 21 9.18 8.41 12.89
N VAL A 22 9.59 7.38 13.63
CA VAL A 22 8.91 6.09 13.70
C VAL A 22 8.13 5.99 15.02
N THR A 23 6.81 6.05 14.93
CA THR A 23 5.89 5.90 16.06
C THR A 23 5.14 4.57 16.01
N GLY A 24 4.38 4.25 17.05
CA GLY A 24 3.59 3.02 17.13
C GLY A 24 3.53 2.43 18.55
N PRO A 25 2.78 1.34 18.77
CA PRO A 25 2.63 0.74 20.08
C PRO A 25 3.95 0.26 20.66
N ARG A 26 4.00 0.12 21.98
CA ARG A 26 5.10 -0.60 22.63
C ARG A 26 5.18 -2.02 22.10
N GLN A 27 6.39 -2.56 22.06
CA GLN A 27 6.68 -3.90 21.54
C GLN A 27 6.36 -4.12 20.05
N ALA A 28 5.99 -3.09 19.28
CA ALA A 28 5.84 -3.19 17.82
C ALA A 28 7.16 -3.42 17.06
N GLY A 29 8.32 -3.28 17.73
CA GLY A 29 9.64 -3.51 17.14
C GLY A 29 10.30 -2.26 16.53
N LYS A 30 9.96 -1.06 16.99
CA LYS A 30 10.49 0.23 16.50
C LYS A 30 12.01 0.33 16.62
N THR A 31 12.54 0.15 17.83
CA THR A 31 13.99 0.13 18.11
C THR A 31 14.70 -0.92 17.26
N THR A 32 14.15 -2.14 17.19
CA THR A 32 14.71 -3.24 16.39
C THR A 32 14.79 -2.87 14.91
N LEU A 33 13.71 -2.30 14.35
CA LEU A 33 13.66 -1.85 12.96
C LEU A 33 14.70 -0.77 12.69
N CYS A 34 14.75 0.29 13.50
CA CYS A 34 15.64 1.42 13.26
C CYS A 34 17.12 1.02 13.39
N ARG A 35 17.45 0.21 14.40
CA ARG A 35 18.81 -0.33 14.56
C ARG A 35 19.23 -1.24 13.40
N ALA A 36 18.29 -1.96 12.82
CA ALA A 36 18.54 -2.81 11.67
C ALA A 36 18.78 -2.01 10.38
N ALA A 37 17.83 -1.12 10.07
CA ALA A 37 17.81 -0.34 8.84
C ALA A 37 18.96 0.67 8.79
N PHE A 38 19.45 1.10 9.95
CA PHE A 38 20.46 2.15 10.12
C PHE A 38 21.62 1.69 11.00
N SER A 39 22.09 0.45 10.79
CA SER A 39 23.13 -0.18 11.61
C SER A 39 24.49 0.53 11.60
N SER A 40 24.75 1.36 10.59
CA SER A 40 25.96 2.19 10.48
C SER A 40 25.86 3.55 11.19
N LEU A 41 24.67 3.96 11.62
CA LEU A 41 24.45 5.25 12.27
C LEU A 41 24.78 5.21 13.75
N ALA A 42 25.15 6.35 14.32
CA ALA A 42 25.22 6.49 15.77
C ALA A 42 23.84 6.23 16.37
N TYR A 43 23.79 5.50 17.48
CA TYR A 43 22.55 5.19 18.20
C TYR A 43 22.63 5.76 19.62
N ARG A 44 21.60 6.51 20.02
CA ARG A 44 21.41 7.06 21.36
C ARG A 44 20.02 6.70 21.85
N SER A 45 19.94 6.10 23.03
CA SER A 45 18.67 5.73 23.65
C SER A 45 18.37 6.64 24.83
N LEU A 46 17.24 7.34 24.80
CA LEU A 46 16.79 8.20 25.90
C LEU A 46 16.00 7.44 26.96
N ASP A 47 15.88 6.11 26.82
CA ASP A 47 15.50 5.22 27.92
C ASP A 47 16.63 5.06 28.94
N ALA A 48 17.89 5.21 28.52
CA ALA A 48 19.04 5.18 29.41
C ALA A 48 19.09 6.48 30.24
N LEU A 49 18.99 6.35 31.56
CA LEU A 49 18.80 7.49 32.48
C LEU A 49 19.96 8.50 32.43
N ASP A 50 21.18 8.02 32.25
CA ASP A 50 22.40 8.82 32.11
C ASP A 50 22.42 9.59 30.78
N VAL A 51 22.12 8.91 29.67
CA VAL A 51 22.01 9.53 28.33
C VAL A 51 20.90 10.59 28.32
N ARG A 52 19.76 10.26 28.94
CA ARG A 52 18.63 11.17 29.10
C ARG A 52 19.01 12.40 29.92
N ALA A 53 19.63 12.21 31.09
CA ALA A 53 20.05 13.33 31.94
C ALA A 53 21.05 14.24 31.23
N TYR A 54 21.94 13.68 30.41
CA TYR A 54 22.85 14.47 29.58
C TYR A 54 22.10 15.28 28.51
N ALA A 55 21.20 14.65 27.75
CA ALA A 55 20.39 15.35 26.75
C ALA A 55 19.48 16.44 27.36
N GLU A 56 19.00 16.25 28.60
CA GLU A 56 18.20 17.26 29.32
C GLU A 56 19.06 18.43 29.83
N SER A 57 20.26 18.15 30.35
CA SER A 57 21.12 19.16 30.98
C SER A 57 21.99 19.95 29.99
N ASP A 58 22.50 19.31 28.95
CA ASP A 58 23.27 19.92 27.87
C ASP A 58 22.89 19.32 26.50
N PRO A 59 21.75 19.72 25.92
CA PRO A 59 21.28 19.21 24.64
C PRO A 59 22.23 19.53 23.48
N ARG A 60 22.98 20.66 23.53
CA ARG A 60 23.92 21.03 22.47
C ARG A 60 25.18 20.17 22.52
N GLY A 61 25.75 19.95 23.71
CA GLY A 61 26.85 19.01 23.91
C GLY A 61 26.48 17.60 23.49
N PHE A 62 25.29 17.13 23.90
CA PHE A 62 24.75 15.84 23.49
C PHE A 62 24.69 15.65 21.97
N LEU A 63 24.18 16.65 21.24
CA LEU A 63 24.09 16.59 19.78
C LEU A 63 25.47 16.67 19.11
N ALA A 64 26.38 17.50 19.64
CA ALA A 64 27.75 17.60 19.13
C ALA A 64 28.51 16.27 19.27
N GLU A 65 28.34 15.57 20.39
CA GLU A 65 28.95 14.27 20.62
C GLU A 65 28.29 13.15 19.81
N THR A 66 26.97 13.20 19.66
CA THR A 66 26.22 12.20 18.89
C THR A 66 26.53 12.28 17.41
N GLY A 67 26.66 13.50 16.87
CA GLY A 67 26.84 13.76 15.46
C GLY A 67 25.60 13.43 14.62
N ALA A 68 25.62 13.80 13.35
CA ALA A 68 24.65 13.38 12.35
C ALA A 68 25.38 12.67 11.20
N PRO A 69 24.81 11.63 10.57
CA PRO A 69 23.48 11.09 10.84
C PRO A 69 23.38 10.15 12.06
N ALA A 70 22.24 10.18 12.78
CA ALA A 70 22.03 9.38 14.00
C ALA A 70 20.59 8.90 14.22
N VAL A 71 20.45 7.82 15.00
CA VAL A 71 19.18 7.31 15.53
C VAL A 71 19.04 7.75 16.99
N ILE A 72 17.98 8.49 17.30
CA ILE A 72 17.60 8.90 18.66
C ILE A 72 16.33 8.13 19.06
N ASP A 73 16.48 7.19 19.98
CA ASP A 73 15.43 6.27 20.40
C ASP A 73 14.65 6.84 21.60
N GLU A 74 13.32 6.69 21.57
CA GLU A 74 12.37 7.12 22.60
C GLU A 74 12.45 8.63 22.93
N VAL A 75 12.43 9.46 21.88
CA VAL A 75 12.60 10.93 21.95
C VAL A 75 11.56 11.63 22.83
N GLN A 76 10.38 11.03 23.05
CA GLN A 76 9.38 11.56 23.97
C GLN A 76 9.84 11.61 25.43
N HIS A 77 10.98 11.01 25.79
CA HIS A 77 11.58 11.18 27.10
C HIS A 77 12.26 12.55 27.29
N VAL A 78 12.69 13.19 26.20
CA VAL A 78 13.25 14.56 26.21
C VAL A 78 12.60 15.39 25.09
N PRO A 79 11.32 15.78 25.23
CA PRO A 79 10.61 16.64 24.28
C PRO A 79 11.37 17.87 23.78
N SER A 80 12.01 18.58 24.71
CA SER A 80 12.74 19.82 24.43
C SER A 80 13.90 19.62 23.45
N LEU A 81 14.41 18.39 23.31
CA LEU A 81 15.48 18.04 22.38
C LEU A 81 15.08 18.27 20.91
N LEU A 82 13.79 18.21 20.57
CA LEU A 82 13.31 18.42 19.20
C LEU A 82 13.67 19.81 18.65
N SER A 83 13.62 20.85 19.50
CA SER A 83 14.03 22.21 19.13
C SER A 83 15.52 22.31 18.82
N TYR A 84 16.37 21.61 19.58
CA TYR A 84 17.82 21.59 19.36
C TYR A 84 18.20 20.74 18.14
N LEU A 85 17.51 19.62 17.93
CA LEU A 85 17.63 18.79 16.73
C LEU A 85 17.32 19.60 15.47
N LYS A 86 16.26 20.42 15.51
CA LYS A 86 15.91 21.35 14.43
C LYS A 86 17.04 22.36 14.16
N GLU A 87 17.55 23.03 15.20
CA GLU A 87 18.68 23.98 15.09
C GLU A 87 19.90 23.31 14.43
N ALA A 88 20.26 22.11 14.87
CA ALA A 88 21.38 21.33 14.32
C ALA A 88 21.15 20.82 12.89
N ALA A 89 19.91 20.53 12.50
CA ALA A 89 19.60 20.15 11.12
C ALA A 89 19.60 21.35 10.17
N ASP A 90 19.15 22.52 10.65
CA ASP A 90 19.10 23.76 9.86
C ASP A 90 20.50 24.34 9.60
N ALA A 91 21.43 24.16 10.53
CA ALA A 91 22.81 24.67 10.41
C ALA A 91 23.61 23.98 9.30
N ASP A 92 23.54 22.65 9.19
CA ASP A 92 24.31 21.90 8.20
C ASP A 92 23.61 21.81 6.84
N GLY A 93 22.28 21.95 6.82
CA GLY A 93 21.45 21.71 5.63
C GLY A 93 21.38 20.23 5.22
N GLY A 94 20.28 19.84 4.57
CA GLY A 94 20.16 18.53 3.92
C GLY A 94 19.29 17.49 4.64
N ASN A 95 19.01 16.41 3.92
CA ASN A 95 18.14 15.32 4.33
C ASN A 95 18.93 14.19 5.02
N GLY A 96 18.22 13.27 5.68
CA GLY A 96 18.83 12.07 6.26
C GLY A 96 19.70 12.37 7.46
N ARG A 97 19.24 13.26 8.35
CA ARG A 97 20.02 13.73 9.50
C ARG A 97 19.71 12.88 10.72
N TYR A 98 18.42 12.72 11.04
CA TYR A 98 18.02 12.00 12.25
C TYR A 98 16.86 11.05 12.01
N VAL A 99 16.97 9.86 12.59
CA VAL A 99 15.87 8.91 12.76
C VAL A 99 15.43 8.98 14.21
N LEU A 100 14.20 9.38 14.45
CA LEU A 100 13.64 9.49 15.78
C LEU A 100 12.66 8.34 15.99
N THR A 101 12.65 7.74 17.18
CA THR A 101 11.59 6.82 17.56
C THR A 101 10.82 7.33 18.76
N GLY A 102 9.60 6.86 18.90
CA GLY A 102 8.89 7.00 20.16
C GLY A 102 7.62 6.18 20.21
N SER A 103 7.24 5.70 21.40
CA SER A 103 5.85 5.28 21.60
C SER A 103 4.94 6.49 21.35
N GLU A 104 3.87 6.32 20.58
CA GLU A 104 2.95 7.44 20.34
C GLU A 104 2.25 7.79 21.66
N ASN A 105 2.56 8.96 22.17
CA ASN A 105 1.75 9.66 23.13
C ASN A 105 1.32 10.98 22.47
N LEU A 106 0.18 11.51 22.87
CA LEU A 106 -0.38 12.79 22.45
C LEU A 106 0.64 13.91 22.34
N THR A 107 1.54 13.92 23.31
CA THR A 107 2.62 14.87 23.47
C THR A 107 3.61 14.81 22.30
N LEU A 108 4.06 13.62 21.90
CA LEU A 108 5.08 13.49 20.85
C LEU A 108 4.56 13.94 19.48
N ALA A 109 3.33 13.55 19.12
CA ALA A 109 2.75 13.95 17.83
C ALA A 109 2.52 15.48 17.76
N ALA A 110 2.09 16.10 18.86
CA ALA A 110 1.93 17.54 18.95
C ALA A 110 3.28 18.27 18.87
N GLU A 111 4.27 17.79 19.63
CA GLU A 111 5.60 18.41 19.68
C GLU A 111 6.37 18.26 18.37
N VAL A 112 6.24 17.13 17.68
CA VAL A 112 6.79 16.94 16.32
C VAL A 112 6.07 17.86 15.33
N SER A 113 4.74 17.98 15.41
CA SER A 113 3.98 18.88 14.53
C SER A 113 4.33 20.35 14.76
N GLU A 114 4.68 20.75 15.98
CA GLU A 114 5.07 22.12 16.33
C GLU A 114 6.54 22.40 15.99
N SER A 115 7.44 21.50 16.43
CA SER A 115 8.89 21.73 16.37
C SER A 115 9.49 21.34 15.02
N LEU A 116 8.94 20.32 14.35
CA LEU A 116 9.50 19.72 13.11
C LEU A 116 8.55 19.82 11.90
N ALA A 117 7.57 20.73 11.95
CA ALA A 117 6.59 20.94 10.88
C ALA A 117 7.26 21.07 9.49
N GLY A 118 6.81 20.28 8.52
CA GLY A 118 7.33 20.30 7.15
C GLY A 118 8.75 19.72 6.97
N ARG A 119 9.43 19.30 8.05
CA ARG A 119 10.80 18.76 8.02
C ARG A 119 10.89 17.30 8.47
N ALA A 120 9.83 16.78 9.08
CA ALA A 120 9.74 15.39 9.51
C ALA A 120 8.75 14.61 8.66
N ALA A 121 9.17 13.41 8.24
CA ALA A 121 8.25 12.38 7.78
C ALA A 121 7.86 11.47 8.96
N LEU A 122 6.57 11.28 9.17
CA LEU A 122 6.04 10.41 10.22
C LEU A 122 5.67 9.03 9.65
N LEU A 123 6.11 7.97 10.32
CA LEU A 123 5.78 6.59 10.00
C LEU A 123 5.22 5.89 11.24
N ARG A 124 4.08 5.20 11.08
CA ARG A 124 3.49 4.39 12.14
C ARG A 124 3.81 2.92 11.93
N LEU A 125 4.56 2.32 12.86
CA LEU A 125 4.90 0.90 12.86
C LEU A 125 3.96 0.14 13.80
N LEU A 126 3.09 -0.68 13.22
CA LEU A 126 2.26 -1.62 13.98
C LEU A 126 2.99 -2.96 14.21
N PRO A 127 2.42 -3.86 15.05
CA PRO A 127 2.83 -5.26 15.10
C PRO A 127 2.74 -5.94 13.73
N PHE A 128 3.25 -7.16 13.61
CA PHE A 128 3.44 -7.81 12.31
C PHE A 128 2.20 -7.80 11.41
N SER A 129 2.37 -7.59 10.10
CA SER A 129 1.36 -7.96 9.11
C SER A 129 1.21 -9.48 9.00
N LEU A 130 0.16 -9.98 8.34
CA LEU A 130 0.03 -11.41 8.06
C LEU A 130 1.24 -11.93 7.27
N ALA A 131 1.73 -11.14 6.31
CA ALA A 131 2.92 -11.49 5.54
C ALA A 131 4.20 -11.53 6.39
N GLU A 132 4.39 -10.58 7.31
CA GLU A 132 5.51 -10.59 8.27
C GLU A 132 5.43 -11.80 9.22
N ARG A 133 4.23 -12.09 9.75
CA ARG A 133 3.97 -13.25 10.62
C ARG A 133 4.26 -14.58 9.91
N ARG A 134 3.86 -14.72 8.64
CA ARG A 134 4.14 -15.89 7.82
C ARG A 134 5.64 -16.05 7.56
N ARG A 135 6.35 -14.97 7.24
CA ARG A 135 7.82 -14.99 7.06
C ARG A 135 8.57 -15.33 8.35
N ALA A 136 7.98 -15.06 9.50
CA ALA A 136 8.46 -15.49 10.81
C ALA A 136 8.25 -16.99 11.10
N GLY A 137 7.53 -17.72 10.23
CA GLY A 137 7.21 -19.13 10.42
C GLY A 137 6.10 -19.38 11.44
N ALA A 138 5.22 -18.40 11.70
CA ALA A 138 4.09 -18.59 12.61
C ALA A 138 2.92 -19.33 11.95
N GLY A 139 2.06 -19.96 12.75
CA GLY A 139 0.85 -20.64 12.27
C GLY A 139 -0.11 -19.70 11.53
N GLU A 140 -0.62 -20.17 10.40
CA GLU A 140 -1.52 -19.45 9.49
C GLU A 140 -2.99 -19.80 9.68
N ALA A 141 -3.30 -20.84 10.46
CA ALA A 141 -4.67 -21.16 10.80
C ALA A 141 -5.30 -19.99 11.57
N LEU A 142 -6.58 -19.71 11.31
CA LEU A 142 -7.28 -18.59 11.97
C LEU A 142 -7.19 -18.66 13.49
N GLY A 143 -7.26 -19.87 14.06
CA GLY A 143 -7.10 -20.08 15.50
C GLY A 143 -5.74 -19.59 16.02
N ASP A 144 -4.65 -19.91 15.30
CA ASP A 144 -3.30 -19.50 15.68
C ASP A 144 -3.09 -17.99 15.54
N ILE A 145 -3.67 -17.38 14.50
CA ILE A 145 -3.61 -15.93 14.27
C ILE A 145 -4.38 -15.20 15.37
N VAL A 146 -5.63 -15.60 15.63
CA VAL A 146 -6.49 -14.97 16.64
C VAL A 146 -5.94 -15.17 18.04
N PHE A 147 -5.40 -16.36 18.35
CA PHE A 147 -4.88 -16.66 19.67
C PHE A 147 -3.57 -15.92 19.96
N ALA A 148 -2.63 -15.90 19.01
CA ALA A 148 -1.32 -15.31 19.23
C ALA A 148 -1.20 -13.82 18.89
N GLY A 149 -2.09 -13.31 18.02
CA GLY A 149 -1.99 -11.96 17.50
C GLY A 149 -0.73 -11.74 16.66
N PHE A 150 -0.19 -10.53 16.72
CA PHE A 150 0.82 -10.02 15.80
C PHE A 150 2.04 -9.40 16.48
N TYR A 151 2.10 -9.36 17.83
CA TYR A 151 3.27 -8.81 18.53
C TYR A 151 4.55 -9.58 18.16
N PRO A 152 5.59 -8.89 17.63
CA PRO A 152 6.82 -9.52 17.19
C PRO A 152 7.46 -10.45 18.22
N ARG A 153 7.49 -10.04 19.49
CA ARG A 153 8.13 -10.81 20.56
C ARG A 153 7.44 -12.15 20.81
N ILE A 154 6.11 -12.22 20.69
CA ILE A 154 5.35 -13.47 20.85
C ILE A 154 5.75 -14.46 19.74
N ILE A 155 5.86 -13.96 18.51
CA ILE A 155 6.11 -14.78 17.33
C ILE A 155 7.60 -15.18 17.22
N ASP A 156 8.50 -14.19 17.24
CA ASP A 156 9.94 -14.37 17.01
C ASP A 156 10.60 -15.20 18.14
N GLN A 157 10.17 -15.00 19.39
CA GLN A 157 10.71 -15.74 20.55
C GLN A 157 9.84 -16.94 20.96
N ARG A 158 8.74 -17.22 20.24
CA ARG A 158 7.80 -18.31 20.54
C ARG A 158 7.32 -18.28 22.00
N LEU A 159 7.00 -17.09 22.51
CA LEU A 159 6.45 -16.96 23.86
C LEU A 159 5.05 -17.59 23.90
N GLU A 160 4.67 -18.06 25.09
CA GLU A 160 3.28 -18.46 25.35
C GLU A 160 2.39 -17.21 25.19
N PRO A 161 1.47 -17.18 24.20
CA PRO A 161 0.78 -15.94 23.85
C PRO A 161 -0.07 -15.36 24.97
N ARG A 162 -0.76 -16.18 25.75
CA ARG A 162 -1.65 -15.70 26.81
C ARG A 162 -0.86 -14.99 27.90
N GLN A 163 0.23 -15.57 28.38
CA GLN A 163 1.13 -14.97 29.36
C GLN A 163 1.72 -13.67 28.81
N ALA A 164 2.20 -13.67 27.57
CA ALA A 164 2.79 -12.48 26.97
C ALA A 164 1.78 -11.33 26.81
N LEU A 165 0.53 -11.63 26.42
CA LEU A 165 -0.55 -10.65 26.26
C LEU A 165 -1.08 -10.16 27.62
N ARG A 166 -1.14 -11.04 28.63
CA ARG A 166 -1.42 -10.65 30.02
C ARG A 166 -0.39 -9.66 30.52
N ASP A 167 0.89 -10.00 30.39
CA ASP A 167 1.99 -9.14 30.83
C ASP A 167 1.99 -7.83 30.04
N TYR A 168 1.70 -7.87 28.74
CA TYR A 168 1.52 -6.66 27.93
C TYR A 168 0.43 -5.75 28.50
N PHE A 169 -0.74 -6.30 28.81
CA PHE A 169 -1.89 -5.57 29.34
C PHE A 169 -1.62 -4.99 30.74
N GLU A 170 -1.18 -5.82 31.69
CA GLU A 170 -0.97 -5.41 33.09
C GLU A 170 0.21 -4.45 33.27
N THR A 171 1.31 -4.64 32.53
CA THR A 171 2.55 -3.88 32.78
C THR A 171 2.71 -2.64 31.93
N TYR A 172 2.08 -2.60 30.74
CA TYR A 172 2.18 -1.47 29.81
C TYR A 172 0.86 -0.73 29.68
N VAL A 173 -0.23 -1.43 29.34
CA VAL A 173 -1.50 -0.75 29.05
C VAL A 173 -2.02 -0.04 30.30
N GLU A 174 -2.14 -0.74 31.44
CA GLU A 174 -2.63 -0.11 32.67
C GLU A 174 -1.70 1.00 33.19
N ARG A 175 -0.38 0.79 33.09
CA ARG A 175 0.62 1.74 33.59
C ARG A 175 0.68 3.03 32.77
N ASP A 176 0.72 2.92 31.45
CA ASP A 176 0.84 4.08 30.56
C ASP A 176 -0.47 4.87 30.51
N VAL A 177 -1.62 4.19 30.54
CA VAL A 177 -2.93 4.83 30.66
C VAL A 177 -3.05 5.61 31.97
N ARG A 178 -2.55 5.06 33.08
CA ARG A 178 -2.51 5.78 34.38
C ARG A 178 -1.69 7.07 34.29
N ARG A 179 -0.57 7.06 33.57
CA ARG A 179 0.32 8.22 33.36
C ARG A 179 -0.29 9.26 32.42
N MET A 180 -1.00 8.84 31.38
CA MET A 180 -1.57 9.75 30.36
C MET A 180 -2.87 10.41 30.78
N GLY A 181 -3.71 9.74 31.58
CA GLY A 181 -5.11 10.15 31.78
C GLY A 181 -5.60 10.23 33.21
N GLY A 182 -4.74 10.01 34.22
CA GLY A 182 -5.15 10.06 35.63
C GLY A 182 -6.25 9.05 35.96
N VAL A 183 -6.23 7.87 35.32
CA VAL A 183 -7.21 6.80 35.58
C VAL A 183 -7.10 6.35 37.03
N ALA A 184 -8.05 6.80 37.86
CA ALA A 184 -8.07 6.50 39.29
C ALA A 184 -8.50 5.06 39.59
N ASN A 185 -9.40 4.50 38.77
CA ASN A 185 -9.93 3.15 38.94
C ASN A 185 -9.46 2.23 37.80
N LEU A 186 -8.34 1.55 38.02
CA LEU A 186 -7.77 0.60 37.06
C LEU A 186 -8.67 -0.62 36.83
N SER A 187 -9.39 -1.09 37.85
CA SER A 187 -10.31 -2.22 37.71
C SER A 187 -11.44 -1.91 36.75
N ALA A 188 -12.05 -0.71 36.85
CA ALA A 188 -13.10 -0.27 35.94
C ALA A 188 -12.56 -0.07 34.50
N PHE A 189 -11.31 0.38 34.37
CA PHE A 189 -10.67 0.50 33.06
C PHE A 189 -10.37 -0.87 32.42
N ALA A 190 -9.88 -1.82 33.20
CA ALA A 190 -9.67 -3.19 32.73
C ALA A 190 -11.01 -3.84 32.31
N GLN A 191 -12.06 -3.65 33.11
CA GLN A 191 -13.41 -4.08 32.78
C GLN A 191 -13.93 -3.42 31.49
N LEU A 192 -13.75 -2.11 31.30
CA LEU A 192 -14.10 -1.44 30.04
C LEU A 192 -13.38 -2.09 28.85
N THR A 193 -12.09 -2.36 28.97
CA THR A 193 -11.30 -2.92 27.86
C THR A 193 -11.78 -4.33 27.50
N ALA A 194 -12.09 -5.17 28.49
CA ALA A 194 -12.70 -6.48 28.27
C ALA A 194 -14.10 -6.39 27.64
N LEU A 195 -14.93 -5.45 28.09
CA LEU A 195 -16.26 -5.19 27.51
C LEU A 195 -16.19 -4.69 26.07
N CYS A 196 -15.10 -4.00 25.70
CA CYS A 196 -14.81 -3.63 24.32
C CYS A 196 -14.44 -4.86 23.48
N ALA A 197 -13.65 -5.79 24.00
CA ALA A 197 -13.33 -7.06 23.32
C ALA A 197 -14.59 -7.89 23.05
N GLY A 198 -15.53 -7.94 24.00
CA GLY A 198 -16.86 -8.55 23.83
C GLY A 198 -17.75 -7.89 22.76
N ARG A 199 -17.39 -6.69 22.30
CA ARG A 199 -18.12 -5.88 21.32
C ARG A 199 -17.33 -5.62 20.04
N VAL A 200 -16.27 -6.39 19.80
CA VAL A 200 -15.47 -6.29 18.58
C VAL A 200 -16.36 -6.44 17.32
N GLY A 201 -16.15 -5.57 16.33
CA GLY A 201 -16.93 -5.50 15.09
C GLY A 201 -18.31 -4.83 15.23
N GLN A 202 -18.71 -4.41 16.43
CA GLN A 202 -20.04 -3.83 16.67
C GLN A 202 -20.02 -2.29 16.71
N LEU A 203 -21.18 -1.68 16.48
CA LEU A 203 -21.38 -0.25 16.64
C LEU A 203 -21.17 0.17 18.10
N LEU A 204 -20.37 1.20 18.31
CA LEU A 204 -20.04 1.72 19.63
C LEU A 204 -21.25 2.36 20.31
N SER A 205 -21.57 1.90 21.51
CA SER A 205 -22.59 2.48 22.39
C SER A 205 -21.98 2.95 23.70
N LEU A 206 -21.74 4.26 23.82
CA LEU A 206 -21.22 4.87 25.04
C LEU A 206 -22.17 4.69 26.23
N THR A 207 -23.48 4.64 25.99
CA THR A 207 -24.48 4.43 27.04
C THR A 207 -24.35 3.01 27.60
N SER A 208 -24.36 1.98 26.76
CA SER A 208 -24.23 0.59 27.23
C SER A 208 -22.90 0.35 27.97
N LEU A 209 -21.79 0.91 27.48
CA LEU A 209 -20.51 0.80 28.18
C LEU A 209 -20.49 1.54 29.53
N SER A 210 -21.18 2.68 29.61
CA SER A 210 -21.32 3.47 30.84
C SER A 210 -22.09 2.69 31.90
N ASP A 211 -23.20 2.07 31.49
CA ASP A 211 -24.08 1.28 32.36
C ASP A 211 -23.37 0.01 32.86
N ASP A 212 -22.68 -0.73 31.98
CA ASP A 212 -21.99 -1.97 32.34
C ASP A 212 -20.77 -1.76 33.26
N VAL A 213 -20.04 -0.66 33.07
CA VAL A 213 -18.84 -0.33 33.87
C VAL A 213 -19.19 0.43 35.15
N GLY A 214 -20.32 1.14 35.18
CA GLY A 214 -20.72 1.97 36.31
C GLY A 214 -19.96 3.30 36.41
N VAL A 215 -19.50 3.86 35.30
CA VAL A 215 -18.83 5.19 35.23
C VAL A 215 -19.50 6.09 34.20
N SER A 216 -19.29 7.40 34.29
CA SER A 216 -19.94 8.36 33.39
C SER A 216 -19.58 8.17 31.91
N ARG A 217 -20.49 8.50 30.99
CA ARG A 217 -20.23 8.50 29.53
C ARG A 217 -19.03 9.37 29.13
N THR A 218 -18.76 10.45 29.87
CA THR A 218 -17.59 11.31 29.65
C THR A 218 -16.30 10.56 29.99
N THR A 219 -16.28 9.82 31.09
CA THR A 219 -15.17 8.95 31.50
C THR A 219 -14.93 7.84 30.48
N ILE A 220 -16.00 7.15 30.03
CA ILE A 220 -15.90 6.14 28.96
C ILE A 220 -15.28 6.73 27.69
N ARG A 221 -15.73 7.91 27.27
CA ARG A 221 -15.19 8.57 26.07
C ARG A 221 -13.70 8.89 26.25
N GLN A 222 -13.29 9.42 27.40
CA GLN A 222 -11.88 9.70 27.69
C GLN A 222 -11.04 8.41 27.65
N TRP A 223 -11.51 7.33 28.26
CA TRP A 223 -10.79 6.05 28.27
C TRP A 223 -10.71 5.41 26.88
N LEU A 224 -11.77 5.50 26.07
CA LEU A 224 -11.71 5.05 24.67
C LEU A 224 -10.72 5.86 23.85
N THR A 225 -10.65 7.18 24.05
CA THR A 225 -9.63 8.03 23.42
C THR A 225 -8.21 7.62 23.82
N LEU A 226 -8.00 7.22 25.08
CA LEU A 226 -6.72 6.69 25.53
C LEU A 226 -6.39 5.34 24.88
N LEU A 227 -7.35 4.42 24.82
CA LEU A 227 -7.19 3.11 24.17
C LEU A 227 -6.88 3.27 22.67
N GLU A 228 -7.53 4.19 21.97
CA GLU A 228 -7.32 4.42 20.54
C GLU A 228 -5.92 5.00 20.27
N ARG A 229 -5.52 6.01 21.05
CA ARG A 229 -4.19 6.63 20.94
C ARG A 229 -3.05 5.72 21.36
N SER A 230 -3.33 4.74 22.22
CA SER A 230 -2.37 3.73 22.65
C SER A 230 -2.28 2.53 21.70
N TYR A 231 -2.95 2.59 20.53
CA TYR A 231 -3.07 1.48 19.58
C TYR A 231 -3.63 0.19 20.20
N ILE A 232 -4.59 0.30 21.11
CA ILE A 232 -5.30 -0.86 21.66
C ILE A 232 -6.56 -1.11 20.83
N VAL A 233 -7.41 -0.10 20.74
CA VAL A 233 -8.64 -0.14 19.94
C VAL A 233 -8.52 0.73 18.70
N TYR A 234 -9.32 0.43 17.69
CA TYR A 234 -9.46 1.23 16.48
C TYR A 234 -10.95 1.46 16.22
N LEU A 235 -11.36 2.73 16.10
CA LEU A 235 -12.75 3.07 15.81
C LEU A 235 -12.91 3.28 14.30
N LEU A 236 -13.42 2.27 13.61
CA LEU A 236 -13.68 2.33 12.17
C LEU A 236 -14.89 3.25 11.92
N PRO A 237 -14.69 4.42 11.28
CA PRO A 237 -15.77 5.37 11.06
C PRO A 237 -16.74 4.84 9.99
N PRO A 238 -18.03 5.22 10.06
CA PRO A 238 -18.97 4.91 8.99
C PRO A 238 -18.61 5.68 7.72
N PHE A 239 -18.93 5.10 6.56
CA PHE A 239 -18.87 5.80 5.28
C PHE A 239 -19.98 6.85 5.24
N ALA A 240 -19.61 8.05 4.83
CA ALA A 240 -20.58 9.09 4.51
C ALA A 240 -19.99 10.04 3.47
N ALA A 241 -20.73 10.27 2.40
CA ALA A 241 -20.38 11.27 1.38
C ALA A 241 -20.22 12.69 1.95
N ASN A 242 -20.82 12.97 3.13
CA ASN A 242 -20.71 14.24 3.83
C ASN A 242 -19.95 14.07 5.15
N ILE A 243 -18.85 14.81 5.33
CA ILE A 243 -18.05 14.81 6.56
C ILE A 243 -18.91 15.07 7.81
N ARG A 244 -19.86 16.01 7.75
CA ARG A 244 -20.79 16.27 8.87
C ARG A 244 -21.70 15.08 9.21
N LYS A 245 -22.13 14.29 8.21
CA LYS A 245 -22.90 13.06 8.45
C LYS A 245 -22.02 11.92 8.98
N ARG A 246 -20.72 11.92 8.63
CA ARG A 246 -19.72 10.98 9.15
C ARG A 246 -19.51 11.17 10.65
N LEU A 247 -19.42 12.42 11.11
CA LEU A 247 -19.15 12.78 12.50
C LEU A 247 -20.29 12.49 13.48
N VAL A 248 -21.52 12.27 13.01
CA VAL A 248 -22.71 12.08 13.85
C VAL A 248 -23.04 10.60 14.08
N LYS A 249 -22.59 9.70 13.19
CA LYS A 249 -22.88 8.27 13.27
C LYS A 249 -21.85 7.54 14.15
N SER A 250 -22.31 6.54 14.91
CA SER A 250 -21.43 5.71 15.74
C SER A 250 -20.43 4.91 14.88
N PRO A 251 -19.14 4.86 15.26
CA PRO A 251 -18.17 3.99 14.61
C PRO A 251 -18.35 2.52 15.03
N LYS A 252 -17.71 1.60 14.29
CA LYS A 252 -17.49 0.22 14.75
C LYS A 252 -16.20 0.13 15.57
N LEU A 253 -16.18 -0.70 16.60
CA LEU A 253 -15.00 -0.91 17.46
C LEU A 253 -14.22 -2.16 17.05
N TYR A 254 -12.92 -2.02 16.83
CA TYR A 254 -11.98 -3.13 16.61
C TYR A 254 -10.76 -2.99 17.53
N PHE A 255 -9.89 -4.00 17.54
CA PHE A 255 -8.58 -3.97 18.17
C PHE A 255 -7.48 -3.89 17.12
N HIS A 256 -6.40 -3.17 17.39
CA HIS A 256 -5.22 -3.18 16.52
C HIS A 256 -4.55 -4.57 16.48
N ASP A 257 -4.66 -5.32 17.57
CA ASP A 257 -4.18 -6.69 17.70
C ASP A 257 -5.30 -7.62 18.17
N VAL A 258 -5.65 -8.60 17.33
CA VAL A 258 -6.70 -9.59 17.62
C VAL A 258 -6.33 -10.55 18.76
N GLY A 259 -5.04 -10.77 19.00
CA GLY A 259 -4.54 -11.58 20.11
C GLY A 259 -4.91 -10.95 21.45
N LEU A 260 -4.74 -9.64 21.57
CA LEU A 260 -5.17 -8.91 22.77
C LEU A 260 -6.68 -9.02 23.00
N ALA A 261 -7.50 -8.91 21.94
CA ALA A 261 -8.95 -9.14 22.05
C ALA A 261 -9.26 -10.58 22.51
N SER A 262 -8.57 -11.57 21.94
CA SER A 262 -8.68 -12.99 22.30
C SER A 262 -8.35 -13.25 23.77
N TYR A 263 -7.26 -12.67 24.27
CA TYR A 263 -6.88 -12.71 25.69
C TYR A 263 -7.97 -12.12 26.60
N LEU A 264 -8.48 -10.94 26.25
CA LEU A 264 -9.52 -10.24 27.03
C LEU A 264 -10.87 -10.97 27.02
N LEU A 265 -11.13 -11.78 26.00
CA LEU A 265 -12.29 -12.67 25.91
C LEU A 265 -12.12 -13.96 26.71
N GLY A 266 -10.94 -14.22 27.27
CA GLY A 266 -10.64 -15.45 27.99
C GLY A 266 -10.47 -16.68 27.10
N ILE A 267 -10.08 -16.49 25.83
CA ILE A 267 -9.74 -17.60 24.94
C ILE A 267 -8.40 -18.20 25.39
N GLU A 268 -8.39 -19.49 25.68
CA GLU A 268 -7.29 -20.20 26.31
C GLU A 268 -6.49 -21.07 25.34
N SER A 269 -7.02 -21.36 24.14
CA SER A 269 -6.29 -22.11 23.12
C SER A 269 -6.74 -21.78 21.69
N PRO A 270 -5.88 -22.02 20.66
CA PRO A 270 -6.25 -21.82 19.26
C PRO A 270 -7.52 -22.57 18.83
N GLY A 271 -7.75 -23.77 19.39
CA GLY A 271 -8.90 -24.61 19.05
C GLY A 271 -10.25 -23.99 19.46
N GLN A 272 -10.29 -23.21 20.54
CA GLN A 272 -11.53 -22.58 21.02
C GLN A 272 -12.09 -21.53 20.04
N VAL A 273 -11.23 -20.94 19.20
CA VAL A 273 -11.62 -19.96 18.16
C VAL A 273 -12.57 -20.58 17.13
N ALA A 274 -12.54 -21.89 16.92
CA ALA A 274 -13.42 -22.59 15.97
C ALA A 274 -14.90 -22.49 16.35
N THR A 275 -15.20 -22.54 17.65
CA THR A 275 -16.57 -22.59 18.19
C THR A 275 -16.96 -21.33 18.94
N HIS A 276 -16.05 -20.35 19.05
CA HIS A 276 -16.31 -19.11 19.79
C HIS A 276 -17.46 -18.30 19.12
N PRO A 277 -18.44 -17.77 19.88
CA PRO A 277 -19.56 -17.02 19.32
C PRO A 277 -19.14 -15.81 18.48
N LEU A 278 -18.00 -15.19 18.85
CA LEU A 278 -17.42 -14.04 18.14
C LEU A 278 -16.44 -14.44 17.02
N ARG A 279 -16.37 -15.70 16.59
CA ARG A 279 -15.44 -16.14 15.52
C ARG A 279 -15.52 -15.26 14.28
N GLY A 280 -16.74 -14.91 13.85
CA GLY A 280 -16.98 -14.07 12.68
C GLY A 280 -16.38 -12.67 12.84
N THR A 281 -16.65 -12.00 13.95
CA THR A 281 -16.16 -10.64 14.21
C THR A 281 -14.67 -10.59 14.56
N LEU A 282 -14.11 -11.66 15.15
CA LEU A 282 -12.67 -11.82 15.33
C LEU A 282 -11.95 -11.97 13.98
N PHE A 283 -12.53 -12.73 13.04
CA PHE A 283 -12.02 -12.82 11.66
C PHE A 283 -12.07 -11.45 10.96
N GLU A 284 -13.20 -10.75 11.07
CA GLU A 284 -13.37 -9.38 10.56
C GLU A 284 -12.32 -8.42 11.16
N ASN A 285 -12.03 -8.53 12.46
CA ASN A 285 -10.96 -7.76 13.10
C ASN A 285 -9.60 -8.07 12.45
N VAL A 286 -9.29 -9.31 12.10
CA VAL A 286 -8.03 -9.62 11.40
C VAL A 286 -7.96 -8.88 10.07
N VAL A 287 -9.03 -8.93 9.26
CA VAL A 287 -9.12 -8.24 7.97
C VAL A 287 -8.94 -6.73 8.14
N VAL A 288 -9.66 -6.10 9.07
CA VAL A 288 -9.53 -4.66 9.33
C VAL A 288 -8.11 -4.32 9.81
N SER A 289 -7.54 -5.10 10.73
CA SER A 289 -6.17 -4.86 11.23
C SER A 289 -5.12 -4.98 10.13
N GLU A 290 -5.31 -5.90 9.17
CA GLU A 290 -4.39 -6.06 8.04
C GLU A 290 -4.50 -4.88 7.06
N ALA A 291 -5.71 -4.40 6.78
CA ALA A 291 -5.90 -3.20 5.95
C ALA A 291 -5.25 -1.94 6.56
N ILE A 292 -5.32 -1.79 7.89
CA ILE A 292 -4.65 -0.71 8.61
C ILE A 292 -3.13 -0.83 8.44
N LYS A 293 -2.57 -2.01 8.70
CA LYS A 293 -1.12 -2.27 8.58
C LYS A 293 -0.63 -2.03 7.16
N HIS A 294 -1.39 -2.47 6.16
CA HIS A 294 -1.07 -2.27 4.75
C HIS A 294 -0.89 -0.79 4.40
N GLY A 295 -1.82 0.09 4.81
CA GLY A 295 -1.69 1.53 4.58
C GLY A 295 -0.49 2.15 5.31
N TYR A 296 -0.30 1.81 6.59
CA TYR A 296 0.83 2.33 7.37
C TYR A 296 2.19 1.86 6.87
N ASN A 297 2.31 0.61 6.40
CA ASN A 297 3.55 0.09 5.81
C ASN A 297 3.95 0.82 4.53
N ARG A 298 3.00 1.49 3.85
CA ARG A 298 3.25 2.35 2.68
C ARG A 298 3.54 3.81 3.07
N GLY A 299 3.51 4.12 4.36
CA GLY A 299 3.82 5.43 4.93
C GLY A 299 2.72 6.48 4.73
N GLY A 300 1.47 6.04 4.60
CA GLY A 300 0.29 6.90 4.55
C GLY A 300 -0.74 6.53 5.61
N ASP A 301 -1.73 7.40 5.80
CA ASP A 301 -2.89 7.10 6.65
C ASP A 301 -3.96 6.36 5.83
N PRO A 302 -4.35 5.13 6.22
CA PRO A 302 -5.33 4.37 5.47
C PRO A 302 -6.72 5.02 5.58
N ARG A 303 -7.36 5.27 4.44
CA ARG A 303 -8.75 5.75 4.39
C ARG A 303 -9.70 4.57 4.45
N LEU A 304 -10.03 4.19 5.68
CA LEU A 304 -10.93 3.07 5.97
C LEU A 304 -12.27 3.58 6.49
N SER A 305 -13.34 2.93 6.06
CA SER A 305 -14.68 3.14 6.61
C SER A 305 -15.52 1.86 6.53
N PHE A 306 -16.72 1.83 7.09
CA PHE A 306 -17.70 0.75 6.83
C PHE A 306 -18.98 1.33 6.28
N PHE A 307 -19.69 0.61 5.41
CA PHE A 307 -20.97 1.09 4.91
C PHE A 307 -22.12 0.51 5.73
N ARG A 308 -23.05 1.37 6.14
CA ARG A 308 -24.35 0.94 6.69
C ARG A 308 -25.44 1.97 6.40
N ASP A 309 -26.52 1.51 5.80
CA ASP A 309 -27.71 2.33 5.56
C ASP A 309 -28.78 2.14 6.65
N SER A 310 -29.88 2.92 6.55
CA SER A 310 -30.99 2.85 7.51
C SER A 310 -31.85 1.58 7.36
N ARG A 311 -31.69 0.82 6.27
CA ARG A 311 -32.43 -0.40 5.96
C ARG A 311 -31.67 -1.65 6.41
N GLY A 312 -30.45 -1.49 6.93
CA GLY A 312 -29.61 -2.58 7.41
C GLY A 312 -28.71 -3.19 6.33
N LEU A 313 -28.62 -2.59 5.13
CA LEU A 313 -27.60 -2.97 4.17
C LEU A 313 -26.24 -2.55 4.73
N GLU A 314 -25.34 -3.52 4.85
CA GLU A 314 -24.03 -3.35 5.47
C GLU A 314 -22.92 -3.90 4.57
N CYS A 315 -21.76 -3.27 4.60
CA CYS A 315 -20.50 -3.81 4.07
C CYS A 315 -19.40 -3.54 5.09
N ASP A 316 -18.64 -4.58 5.41
CA ASP A 316 -17.74 -4.62 6.57
C ASP A 316 -16.63 -3.56 6.49
N LEU A 317 -16.01 -3.40 5.32
CA LEU A 317 -14.88 -2.49 5.13
C LEU A 317 -14.89 -1.86 3.74
N PHE A 318 -14.70 -0.55 3.70
CA PHE A 318 -14.34 0.21 2.52
C PHE A 318 -12.88 0.62 2.64
N TYR A 319 -12.12 0.32 1.59
CA TYR A 319 -10.74 0.75 1.43
C TYR A 319 -10.67 1.76 0.28
N GLU A 320 -10.39 3.03 0.61
CA GLU A 320 -10.56 4.16 -0.31
C GLU A 320 -9.20 4.67 -0.85
N THR A 321 -9.04 4.63 -2.17
CA THR A 321 -7.89 5.22 -2.89
C THR A 321 -8.37 6.34 -3.81
N GLU A 322 -7.46 7.02 -4.51
CA GLU A 322 -7.84 8.02 -5.53
C GLU A 322 -8.56 7.40 -6.73
N ARG A 323 -8.50 6.07 -6.86
CA ARG A 323 -9.15 5.31 -7.95
C ARG A 323 -10.60 4.97 -7.66
N GLY A 324 -11.02 5.18 -6.41
CA GLY A 324 -12.33 4.79 -5.90
C GLY A 324 -12.20 3.87 -4.69
N ILE A 325 -13.27 3.12 -4.44
CA ILE A 325 -13.47 2.33 -3.25
C ILE A 325 -13.43 0.85 -3.61
N ASN A 326 -12.62 0.09 -2.87
CA ASN A 326 -12.76 -1.35 -2.80
C ASN A 326 -13.71 -1.71 -1.64
N ALA A 327 -14.89 -2.24 -1.98
CA ALA A 327 -15.84 -2.76 -1.01
C ALA A 327 -15.42 -4.16 -0.59
N ILE A 328 -15.21 -4.38 0.71
CA ILE A 328 -14.63 -5.59 1.27
C ILE A 328 -15.60 -6.24 2.26
N GLU A 329 -15.86 -7.53 2.07
CA GLU A 329 -16.63 -8.38 2.98
C GLU A 329 -15.72 -9.42 3.62
N ALA A 330 -15.86 -9.64 4.93
CA ALA A 330 -15.08 -10.63 5.67
C ALA A 330 -15.97 -11.81 6.08
N LYS A 331 -15.60 -13.03 5.66
CA LYS A 331 -16.35 -14.26 5.99
C LYS A 331 -15.44 -15.34 6.57
N SER A 332 -15.65 -15.68 7.83
CA SER A 332 -14.86 -16.70 8.55
C SER A 332 -15.08 -18.15 8.09
N GLY A 333 -15.95 -18.37 7.09
CA GLY A 333 -16.21 -19.69 6.51
C GLY A 333 -15.15 -20.05 5.46
N SER A 334 -14.75 -21.32 5.42
CA SER A 334 -13.76 -21.82 4.45
C SER A 334 -14.37 -22.21 3.10
N THR A 335 -15.70 -22.31 3.02
CA THR A 335 -16.43 -22.60 1.77
C THR A 335 -17.19 -21.35 1.33
N VAL A 336 -16.97 -20.95 0.08
CA VAL A 336 -17.61 -19.77 -0.52
C VAL A 336 -19.09 -20.06 -0.80
N ALA A 337 -19.98 -19.38 -0.09
CA ALA A 337 -21.42 -19.49 -0.27
C ALA A 337 -21.98 -18.33 -1.11
N ALA A 338 -23.03 -18.58 -1.92
CA ALA A 338 -23.69 -17.55 -2.71
C ALA A 338 -24.21 -16.37 -1.85
N GLY A 339 -24.58 -16.64 -0.59
CA GLY A 339 -25.01 -15.61 0.36
C GLY A 339 -23.95 -14.57 0.71
N PHE A 340 -22.66 -14.86 0.52
CA PHE A 340 -21.57 -13.95 0.87
C PHE A 340 -21.48 -12.72 -0.05
N PHE A 341 -22.13 -12.75 -1.21
CA PHE A 341 -22.06 -11.67 -2.21
C PHE A 341 -23.26 -10.71 -2.17
N ARG A 342 -24.22 -10.95 -1.27
CA ARG A 342 -25.54 -10.27 -1.28
C ARG A 342 -25.44 -8.75 -1.10
N SER A 343 -24.42 -8.25 -0.40
CA SER A 343 -24.23 -6.83 -0.14
C SER A 343 -23.62 -6.07 -1.32
N PHE A 344 -22.74 -6.70 -2.11
CA PHE A 344 -21.93 -5.98 -3.11
C PHE A 344 -22.73 -5.23 -4.17
N ASP A 345 -23.70 -5.87 -4.83
CA ASP A 345 -24.48 -5.21 -5.89
C ASP A 345 -25.34 -4.06 -5.36
N PRO A 346 -26.11 -4.23 -4.27
CA PRO A 346 -26.83 -3.11 -3.65
C PRO A 346 -25.89 -1.98 -3.18
N VAL A 347 -24.75 -2.31 -2.59
CA VAL A 347 -23.78 -1.32 -2.09
C VAL A 347 -23.16 -0.53 -3.24
N ALA A 348 -22.73 -1.18 -4.31
CA ALA A 348 -22.17 -0.51 -5.48
C ALA A 348 -23.20 0.39 -6.20
N ARG A 349 -24.50 0.02 -6.17
CA ARG A 349 -25.57 0.91 -6.65
C ARG A 349 -25.79 2.13 -5.74
N ALA A 350 -25.61 1.97 -4.44
CA ALA A 350 -25.76 3.04 -3.45
C ALA A 350 -24.55 3.97 -3.39
N VAL A 351 -23.36 3.46 -3.71
CA VAL A 351 -22.08 4.17 -3.66
C VAL A 351 -21.36 3.98 -5.00
N PRO A 352 -21.57 4.88 -5.97
CA PRO A 352 -20.98 4.76 -7.31
C PRO A 352 -19.45 4.74 -7.34
N ASP A 353 -18.79 5.26 -6.30
CA ASP A 353 -17.34 5.24 -6.16
C ASP A 353 -16.79 3.83 -5.87
N VAL A 354 -17.64 2.83 -5.61
CA VAL A 354 -17.23 1.43 -5.48
C VAL A 354 -16.88 0.87 -6.85
N VAL A 355 -15.58 0.78 -7.11
CA VAL A 355 -15.00 0.30 -8.38
C VAL A 355 -14.44 -1.12 -8.27
N ALA A 356 -14.21 -1.61 -7.05
CA ALA A 356 -13.72 -2.96 -6.78
C ALA A 356 -14.53 -3.62 -5.65
N ARG A 357 -14.59 -4.95 -5.67
CA ARG A 357 -15.30 -5.77 -4.69
C ARG A 357 -14.41 -6.94 -4.32
N THR A 358 -14.13 -7.12 -3.03
CA THR A 358 -13.28 -8.18 -2.53
C THR A 358 -13.96 -8.93 -1.40
N LEU A 359 -14.12 -10.24 -1.55
CA LEU A 359 -14.55 -11.14 -0.48
C LEU A 359 -13.32 -11.80 0.14
N VAL A 360 -13.01 -11.45 1.39
CA VAL A 360 -11.95 -12.12 2.17
C VAL A 360 -12.55 -13.26 2.96
N TYR A 361 -11.98 -14.46 2.83
CA TYR A 361 -12.52 -15.65 3.49
C TYR A 361 -11.45 -16.59 4.06
N ALA A 362 -11.88 -17.54 4.90
CA ALA A 362 -11.00 -18.47 5.62
C ALA A 362 -10.67 -19.76 4.84
N GLY A 363 -10.81 -19.76 3.51
CA GLY A 363 -10.38 -20.86 2.65
C GLY A 363 -8.99 -20.63 2.05
N ALA A 364 -8.62 -21.42 1.05
CA ALA A 364 -7.26 -21.46 0.49
C ALA A 364 -7.16 -21.02 -0.98
N GLU A 365 -8.28 -20.99 -1.71
CA GLU A 365 -8.28 -20.73 -3.14
C GLU A 365 -8.71 -19.31 -3.46
N THR A 366 -8.03 -18.69 -4.43
CA THR A 366 -8.45 -17.42 -5.01
C THR A 366 -9.39 -17.68 -6.18
N GLN A 367 -10.48 -16.93 -6.28
CA GLN A 367 -11.50 -17.09 -7.32
C GLN A 367 -11.98 -15.71 -7.78
N THR A 368 -12.53 -15.63 -8.99
CA THR A 368 -13.31 -14.46 -9.42
C THR A 368 -14.75 -14.90 -9.66
N ARG A 369 -15.71 -14.21 -9.04
CA ARG A 369 -17.15 -14.48 -9.18
C ARG A 369 -17.88 -13.22 -9.59
N GLY A 370 -18.25 -13.13 -10.87
CA GLY A 370 -18.80 -11.91 -11.44
C GLY A 370 -17.79 -10.77 -11.34
N ALA A 371 -18.19 -9.66 -10.72
CA ALA A 371 -17.34 -8.49 -10.48
C ALA A 371 -16.62 -8.52 -9.11
N CYS A 372 -16.57 -9.66 -8.42
CA CYS A 372 -15.98 -9.79 -7.09
C CYS A 372 -14.81 -10.77 -7.10
N ASP A 373 -13.68 -10.32 -6.55
CA ASP A 373 -12.53 -11.16 -6.26
C ASP A 373 -12.68 -11.83 -4.90
N VAL A 374 -12.49 -13.13 -4.85
CA VAL A 374 -12.55 -13.92 -3.63
C VAL A 374 -11.14 -14.31 -3.25
N VAL A 375 -10.68 -13.85 -2.09
CA VAL A 375 -9.28 -13.97 -1.67
C VAL A 375 -9.17 -14.65 -0.30
N PRO A 376 -8.31 -15.66 -0.15
CA PRO A 376 -7.92 -16.18 1.15
C PRO A 376 -7.35 -15.06 2.04
N LEU A 377 -7.57 -15.16 3.36
CA LEU A 377 -7.02 -14.21 4.33
C LEU A 377 -5.51 -13.97 4.15
N GLY A 378 -4.73 -15.03 3.89
CA GLY A 378 -3.28 -14.93 3.69
C GLY A 378 -2.83 -14.16 2.44
N GLN A 379 -3.74 -13.97 1.46
CA GLN A 379 -3.50 -13.21 0.23
C GLN A 379 -4.16 -11.82 0.24
N PHE A 380 -4.81 -11.42 1.34
CA PHE A 380 -5.56 -10.17 1.39
C PHE A 380 -4.68 -8.92 1.18
N ALA A 381 -3.50 -8.87 1.80
CA ALA A 381 -2.56 -7.76 1.59
C ALA A 381 -2.09 -7.64 0.13
N GLU A 382 -2.00 -8.76 -0.60
CA GLU A 382 -1.69 -8.75 -2.03
C GLU A 382 -2.86 -8.16 -2.83
N ALA A 383 -4.09 -8.54 -2.52
CA ALA A 383 -5.27 -7.94 -3.14
C ALA A 383 -5.34 -6.42 -2.92
N LEU A 384 -4.99 -5.93 -1.73
CA LEU A 384 -4.88 -4.49 -1.46
C LEU A 384 -3.74 -3.84 -2.25
N ARG A 385 -2.57 -4.48 -2.36
CA ARG A 385 -1.47 -3.99 -3.21
C ARG A 385 -1.91 -3.84 -4.66
N ARG A 386 -2.65 -4.81 -5.21
CA ARG A 386 -3.17 -4.73 -6.58
C ARG A 386 -4.12 -3.56 -6.77
N PHE A 387 -4.95 -3.28 -5.77
CA PHE A 387 -5.86 -2.13 -5.80
C PHE A 387 -5.11 -0.79 -5.74
N ASP A 388 -4.02 -0.72 -4.96
CA ASP A 388 -3.17 0.46 -4.81
C ASP A 388 -2.20 0.73 -5.97
N ALA A 389 -1.76 -0.32 -6.67
CA ALA A 389 -0.61 -0.31 -7.59
C ALA A 389 -0.75 0.76 -8.67
N ASP A 390 0.23 1.65 -8.85
CA ASP A 390 0.13 2.71 -9.84
C ASP A 390 0.17 2.13 -11.27
N MET A 391 -0.81 2.48 -12.10
CA MET A 391 -0.97 1.94 -13.46
C MET A 391 -0.77 3.05 -14.48
N THR A 392 -0.02 4.05 -14.05
CA THR A 392 0.29 5.26 -14.80
C THR A 392 1.58 5.06 -15.57
N VAL A 393 1.52 5.34 -16.86
CA VAL A 393 2.70 5.55 -17.70
C VAL A 393 2.76 7.03 -18.03
N ARG A 394 3.83 7.71 -17.61
CA ARG A 394 4.11 9.11 -17.94
C ARG A 394 5.06 9.15 -19.14
N VAL A 395 4.67 9.88 -20.16
CA VAL A 395 5.39 9.99 -21.43
C VAL A 395 5.87 11.43 -21.60
N THR A 396 7.18 11.62 -21.73
CA THR A 396 7.82 12.94 -21.84
C THR A 396 8.84 13.00 -22.97
N CYS A 397 9.13 14.19 -23.48
CA CYS A 397 10.21 14.46 -24.43
C CYS A 397 10.93 15.75 -24.02
N GLY A 398 12.24 15.69 -23.79
CA GLY A 398 12.99 16.81 -23.22
C GLY A 398 12.51 17.25 -21.83
N GLY A 399 11.73 16.41 -21.13
CA GLY A 399 11.08 16.75 -19.86
C GLY A 399 9.68 17.37 -20.00
N GLU A 400 9.25 17.69 -21.23
CA GLU A 400 7.91 18.18 -21.51
C GLU A 400 6.93 17.03 -21.75
N PRO A 401 5.66 17.13 -21.33
CA PRO A 401 4.66 16.07 -21.55
C PRO A 401 4.35 15.83 -23.03
N VAL A 402 4.24 14.56 -23.43
CA VAL A 402 3.79 14.17 -24.78
C VAL A 402 2.33 13.74 -24.70
N ALA A 403 1.43 14.57 -25.21
CA ALA A 403 0.00 14.26 -25.27
C ALA A 403 -0.35 13.36 -26.46
N GLY A 404 -1.31 12.45 -26.27
CA GLY A 404 -1.80 11.58 -27.34
C GLY A 404 -0.86 10.44 -27.72
N ALA A 405 0.25 10.24 -26.99
CA ALA A 405 1.07 9.04 -27.11
C ALA A 405 0.24 7.80 -26.77
N ASP A 406 0.36 6.79 -27.63
CA ASP A 406 -0.29 5.50 -27.51
C ASP A 406 0.55 4.57 -26.65
N VAL A 407 -0.05 3.98 -25.62
CA VAL A 407 0.62 3.14 -24.63
C VAL A 407 -0.05 1.77 -24.62
N LEU A 408 0.73 0.73 -24.91
CA LEU A 408 0.29 -0.67 -24.92
C LEU A 408 1.07 -1.46 -23.86
N ALA A 409 0.38 -1.93 -22.82
CA ALA A 409 0.95 -2.85 -21.83
C ALA A 409 0.61 -4.30 -22.20
N LEU A 410 1.65 -5.11 -22.36
CA LEU A 410 1.61 -6.51 -22.78
C LEU A 410 1.87 -7.43 -21.59
N PHE A 411 0.95 -8.35 -21.36
CA PHE A 411 0.99 -9.31 -20.27
C PHE A 411 1.80 -10.55 -20.67
N PRO A 412 2.35 -11.32 -19.70
CA PRO A 412 3.10 -12.55 -19.99
C PRO A 412 2.32 -13.62 -20.77
N ASN A 413 1.00 -13.63 -20.63
CA ASN A 413 0.09 -14.50 -21.38
C ASN A 413 -0.22 -13.98 -22.81
N LYS A 414 0.47 -12.93 -23.27
CA LYS A 414 0.35 -12.29 -24.59
C LYS A 414 -0.98 -11.56 -24.84
N THR A 415 -1.81 -11.33 -23.82
CA THR A 415 -2.91 -10.34 -23.92
C THR A 415 -2.39 -8.94 -23.68
N TRP A 416 -3.17 -7.90 -24.00
CA TRP A 416 -2.73 -6.51 -23.83
C TRP A 416 -3.85 -5.59 -23.31
N GLN A 417 -3.44 -4.46 -22.75
CA GLN A 417 -4.29 -3.30 -22.42
C GLN A 417 -3.68 -2.05 -23.04
N ARG A 418 -4.52 -1.11 -23.46
CA ARG A 418 -4.11 0.08 -24.20
C ARG A 418 -4.75 1.33 -23.63
N ALA A 419 -4.00 2.43 -23.60
CA ALA A 419 -4.46 3.75 -23.22
C ALA A 419 -3.72 4.80 -24.04
N SER A 420 -4.23 6.03 -24.04
CA SER A 420 -3.55 7.19 -24.62
C SER A 420 -3.22 8.18 -23.52
N SER A 421 -2.07 8.84 -23.64
CA SER A 421 -1.67 9.89 -22.72
C SER A 421 -2.54 11.14 -22.90
N ASP A 422 -2.86 11.78 -21.77
CA ASP A 422 -3.60 13.04 -21.72
C ASP A 422 -2.69 14.27 -21.96
N GLY A 423 -3.23 15.48 -21.77
CA GLY A 423 -2.47 16.73 -21.91
C GLY A 423 -1.30 16.90 -20.92
N ALA A 424 -1.26 16.12 -19.85
CA ALA A 424 -0.15 16.07 -18.89
C ALA A 424 0.83 14.92 -19.21
N GLY A 425 0.70 14.27 -20.37
CA GLY A 425 1.54 13.16 -20.79
C GLY A 425 1.27 11.88 -20.00
N VAL A 426 0.12 11.77 -19.35
CA VAL A 426 -0.20 10.65 -18.45
C VAL A 426 -1.19 9.71 -19.12
N ALA A 427 -0.80 8.44 -19.28
CA ALA A 427 -1.68 7.36 -19.70
C ALA A 427 -2.03 6.47 -18.50
N GLN A 428 -3.32 6.32 -18.20
CA GLN A 428 -3.79 5.41 -17.14
C GLN A 428 -4.28 4.09 -17.72
N LEU A 429 -3.67 3.00 -17.31
CA LEU A 429 -4.03 1.64 -17.75
C LEU A 429 -5.00 0.97 -16.79
N LYS A 430 -5.98 0.23 -17.35
CA LYS A 430 -6.89 -0.64 -16.59
C LYS A 430 -6.41 -2.08 -16.68
N LEU A 431 -5.44 -2.45 -15.85
CA LEU A 431 -4.90 -3.82 -15.78
C LEU A 431 -5.68 -4.66 -14.76
N TYR A 432 -5.71 -5.97 -14.98
CA TYR A 432 -6.34 -6.93 -14.06
C TYR A 432 -5.33 -7.64 -13.16
N THR A 433 -4.03 -7.45 -13.38
CA THR A 433 -2.93 -7.89 -12.52
C THR A 433 -1.85 -6.82 -12.49
N THR A 434 -1.12 -6.70 -11.38
CA THR A 434 -0.14 -5.64 -11.13
C THR A 434 1.20 -6.16 -10.61
N ASP A 435 1.27 -7.44 -10.26
CA ASP A 435 2.46 -8.08 -9.69
C ASP A 435 3.27 -8.87 -10.73
N ALA A 436 2.75 -8.95 -11.97
CA ALA A 436 3.44 -9.58 -13.09
C ALA A 436 4.26 -8.55 -13.86
N ALA A 437 5.51 -8.91 -14.18
CA ALA A 437 6.36 -8.15 -15.07
C ALA A 437 5.73 -8.07 -16.47
N MET A 438 5.54 -6.86 -16.98
CA MET A 438 4.92 -6.57 -18.28
C MET A 438 5.92 -5.86 -19.21
N THR A 439 5.70 -5.99 -20.50
CA THR A 439 6.37 -5.14 -21.50
C THR A 439 5.44 -4.00 -21.87
N VAL A 440 5.94 -2.77 -21.89
CA VAL A 440 5.17 -1.58 -22.29
C VAL A 440 5.76 -1.02 -23.57
N PHE A 441 4.93 -0.88 -24.59
CA PHE A 441 5.26 -0.14 -25.81
C PHE A 441 4.64 1.26 -25.73
N VAL A 442 5.40 2.26 -26.16
CA VAL A 442 4.92 3.63 -26.32
C VAL A 442 5.26 4.12 -27.72
N ALA A 443 4.26 4.70 -28.39
CA ALA A 443 4.40 5.27 -29.72
C ALA A 443 3.66 6.61 -29.84
N ALA A 444 4.20 7.52 -30.64
CA ALA A 444 3.55 8.78 -30.98
C ALA A 444 4.05 9.31 -32.33
N ALA A 445 3.18 10.03 -33.04
CA ALA A 445 3.57 10.75 -34.25
C ALA A 445 4.55 11.88 -33.89
N GLY A 446 5.64 12.03 -34.65
CA GLY A 446 6.71 12.99 -34.37
C GLY A 446 7.70 12.55 -33.30
N PHE A 447 7.59 11.32 -32.77
CA PHE A 447 8.47 10.80 -31.73
C PHE A 447 8.93 9.37 -32.03
N GLY A 448 10.15 9.05 -31.62
CA GLY A 448 10.69 7.70 -31.60
C GLY A 448 9.88 6.77 -30.69
N ALA A 449 10.09 5.47 -30.87
CA ALA A 449 9.48 4.42 -30.08
C ALA A 449 10.18 4.26 -28.73
N ALA A 450 9.42 3.93 -27.69
CA ALA A 450 9.99 3.50 -26.41
C ALA A 450 9.42 2.15 -25.98
N VAL A 451 10.28 1.37 -25.33
CA VAL A 451 9.96 0.04 -24.79
C VAL A 451 10.49 -0.06 -23.37
N GLU A 452 9.62 -0.40 -22.42
CA GLU A 452 10.03 -0.88 -21.11
C GLU A 452 9.83 -2.39 -21.02
N ASN A 453 10.84 -3.11 -20.58
CA ASN A 453 10.75 -4.55 -20.35
C ASN A 453 10.76 -4.85 -18.86
N GLY A 454 9.68 -5.44 -18.38
CA GLY A 454 9.59 -5.93 -17.01
C GLY A 454 9.02 -4.90 -16.02
N TRP A 455 8.23 -3.94 -16.50
CA TRP A 455 7.49 -3.05 -15.61
C TRP A 455 6.50 -3.85 -14.76
N VAL A 456 6.61 -3.71 -13.44
CA VAL A 456 5.67 -4.27 -12.47
C VAL A 456 4.84 -3.10 -11.90
N PRO A 457 3.56 -2.94 -12.28
CA PRO A 457 2.74 -1.80 -11.83
C PRO A 457 2.68 -1.63 -10.30
N ALA A 458 2.78 -2.73 -9.54
CA ALA A 458 2.84 -2.69 -8.08
C ALA A 458 4.06 -1.95 -7.52
N GLU A 459 5.14 -1.82 -8.29
CA GLU A 459 6.36 -1.11 -7.92
C GLU A 459 6.27 0.41 -8.14
N GLY A 460 5.35 0.87 -8.99
CA GLY A 460 5.04 2.28 -9.18
C GLY A 460 4.75 2.67 -10.63
N ALA A 461 4.54 3.97 -10.84
CA ALA A 461 4.38 4.55 -12.16
C ALA A 461 5.62 4.28 -13.02
N LEU A 462 5.40 4.12 -14.32
CA LEU A 462 6.45 4.04 -15.30
C LEU A 462 6.67 5.41 -15.93
N GLU A 463 7.90 5.91 -15.92
CA GLU A 463 8.28 7.12 -16.66
C GLU A 463 9.06 6.72 -17.91
N LEU A 464 8.59 7.15 -19.08
CA LEU A 464 9.23 6.88 -20.36
C LEU A 464 9.51 8.19 -21.09
N GLN A 465 10.75 8.33 -21.52
CA GLN A 465 11.21 9.44 -22.32
C GLN A 465 11.21 9.02 -23.79
N LEU A 466 10.53 9.81 -24.63
CA LEU A 466 10.62 9.72 -26.09
C LEU A 466 11.64 10.71 -26.62
N GLU A 467 12.14 10.42 -27.81
CA GLU A 467 12.99 11.32 -28.59
C GLU A 467 12.17 11.94 -29.72
N ALA A 468 12.32 13.25 -29.95
CA ALA A 468 11.66 13.92 -31.06
C ALA A 468 12.27 13.45 -32.40
N VAL A 469 11.40 13.15 -33.36
CA VAL A 469 11.77 12.66 -34.68
C VAL A 469 11.17 13.60 -35.74
N ALA A 470 12.05 14.21 -36.53
CA ALA A 470 11.63 15.01 -37.68
C ALA A 470 11.07 14.12 -38.79
N ASP A 471 9.96 14.54 -39.39
CA ASP A 471 9.32 13.92 -40.55
C ASP A 471 9.04 12.41 -40.38
N GLY A 472 8.76 12.00 -39.15
CA GLY A 472 8.55 10.59 -38.80
C GLY A 472 7.74 10.41 -37.52
N GLY A 473 7.87 9.24 -36.93
CA GLY A 473 7.24 8.90 -35.66
C GLY A 473 7.31 7.42 -35.37
N SER A 474 6.44 6.99 -34.47
CA SER A 474 6.31 5.59 -34.08
C SER A 474 4.85 5.16 -34.07
N VAL A 475 4.61 3.87 -34.24
CA VAL A 475 3.26 3.28 -34.26
C VAL A 475 3.26 1.88 -33.64
N ILE A 476 2.19 1.56 -32.92
CA ILE A 476 1.95 0.23 -32.35
C ILE A 476 0.92 -0.51 -33.19
N PHE A 477 1.25 -1.73 -33.60
CA PHE A 477 0.28 -2.70 -34.13
C PHE A 477 -0.03 -3.69 -33.02
N ALA A 478 -1.19 -3.55 -32.37
CA ALA A 478 -1.56 -4.40 -31.25
C ALA A 478 -1.89 -5.84 -31.69
N ASP A 479 -2.56 -5.99 -32.84
CA ASP A 479 -3.06 -7.28 -33.35
C ASP A 479 -2.50 -7.62 -34.75
N GLN A 480 -1.19 -7.87 -34.82
CA GLN A 480 -0.40 -8.39 -35.94
C GLN A 480 -0.27 -7.48 -37.18
N THR A 481 -1.36 -6.86 -37.63
CA THR A 481 -1.40 -6.07 -38.85
C THR A 481 -1.68 -4.61 -38.53
N GLY A 482 -1.08 -3.68 -39.28
CA GLY A 482 -1.34 -2.27 -39.12
C GLY A 482 -0.90 -1.41 -40.29
N TYR A 483 -0.96 -0.09 -40.05
CA TYR A 483 -0.72 0.94 -41.04
C TYR A 483 0.25 1.96 -40.47
N VAL A 484 1.24 2.36 -41.26
CA VAL A 484 2.12 3.47 -40.93
C VAL A 484 1.43 4.78 -41.34
N PRO A 485 1.31 5.78 -40.46
CA PRO A 485 0.70 7.05 -40.81
C PRO A 485 1.37 7.70 -42.02
N GLY A 486 0.57 7.97 -43.06
CA GLY A 486 1.04 8.58 -44.31
C GLY A 486 1.58 7.61 -45.37
N LEU A 487 1.65 6.31 -45.09
CA LEU A 487 1.99 5.26 -46.05
C LEU A 487 0.71 4.55 -46.51
N GLU A 488 0.40 4.57 -47.81
CA GLU A 488 -0.78 3.89 -48.35
C GLU A 488 -0.55 2.40 -48.56
N GLY A 489 -0.69 1.64 -47.49
CA GLY A 489 -0.69 0.19 -47.56
C GLY A 489 -0.56 -0.45 -46.20
N ARG A 490 -0.72 -1.77 -46.18
CA ARG A 490 -0.86 -2.54 -44.95
C ARG A 490 0.40 -3.35 -44.69
N LEU A 491 0.89 -3.30 -43.47
CA LEU A 491 2.05 -4.07 -43.00
C LEU A 491 1.59 -5.17 -42.06
N ASN A 492 2.23 -6.33 -42.15
CA ASN A 492 2.01 -7.47 -41.26
C ASN A 492 3.37 -8.08 -40.87
N PRO A 493 4.05 -7.50 -39.87
CA PRO A 493 5.24 -8.10 -39.27
C PRO A 493 4.85 -9.37 -38.50
N ILE A 494 5.58 -10.46 -38.72
CA ILE A 494 5.35 -11.76 -38.09
C ILE A 494 6.60 -12.18 -37.33
N LEU A 495 6.42 -12.59 -36.07
CA LEU A 495 7.38 -13.35 -35.28
C LEU A 495 6.80 -14.75 -35.09
N ASP A 496 7.43 -15.76 -35.69
CA ASP A 496 6.93 -17.12 -35.62
C ASP A 496 7.37 -17.86 -34.34
N ALA A 497 6.88 -19.08 -34.15
CA ALA A 497 7.19 -19.89 -32.97
C ALA A 497 8.66 -20.38 -32.89
N SER A 498 9.46 -20.13 -33.94
CA SER A 498 10.90 -20.43 -34.00
C SER A 498 11.74 -19.16 -33.94
N ASP A 499 11.17 -18.05 -33.47
CA ASP A 499 11.78 -16.72 -33.37
C ASP A 499 12.26 -16.15 -34.71
N ARG A 500 11.65 -16.56 -35.82
CA ARG A 500 11.96 -16.04 -37.15
C ARG A 500 11.01 -14.91 -37.51
N THR A 501 11.55 -13.89 -38.16
CA THR A 501 10.88 -12.61 -38.42
C THR A 501 10.70 -12.33 -39.90
N TYR A 502 9.47 -12.02 -40.29
CA TYR A 502 9.06 -11.86 -41.68
C TYR A 502 8.06 -10.71 -41.82
N LEU A 503 8.23 -9.87 -42.83
CA LEU A 503 7.29 -8.80 -43.16
C LEU A 503 6.46 -9.18 -44.40
N TYR A 504 5.14 -9.24 -44.22
CA TYR A 504 4.19 -9.22 -45.32
C TYR A 504 3.65 -7.81 -45.55
N THR A 505 3.38 -7.47 -46.81
CA THR A 505 2.80 -6.18 -47.18
C THR A 505 1.62 -6.34 -48.14
N THR A 506 0.77 -5.32 -48.20
CA THR A 506 -0.28 -5.17 -49.21
C THR A 506 -0.22 -3.74 -49.73
N ASN A 507 -0.09 -3.58 -51.05
CA ASN A 507 0.09 -2.29 -51.74
C ASN A 507 1.36 -1.50 -51.35
N VAL A 508 2.40 -2.19 -50.85
CA VAL A 508 3.70 -1.59 -50.49
C VAL A 508 4.82 -2.45 -51.04
N ALA A 509 5.76 -1.84 -51.78
CA ALA A 509 7.01 -2.45 -52.20
C ALA A 509 8.06 -2.33 -51.09
N ILE A 510 8.90 -3.36 -50.93
CA ILE A 510 9.96 -3.43 -49.90
C ILE A 510 11.33 -3.45 -50.59
N ASP A 511 12.26 -2.62 -50.16
CA ASP A 511 13.68 -2.59 -50.57
C ASP A 511 13.89 -2.73 -52.08
N GLY A 512 13.25 -1.85 -52.86
CA GLY A 512 13.37 -1.87 -54.32
C GLY A 512 12.59 -2.99 -55.01
N GLY A 513 11.56 -3.55 -54.36
CA GLY A 513 10.61 -4.49 -54.97
C GLY A 513 10.82 -5.97 -54.63
N GLN A 514 11.44 -6.28 -53.49
CA GLN A 514 11.53 -7.64 -52.99
C GLN A 514 10.13 -8.25 -52.79
N GLN A 515 9.98 -9.54 -53.12
CA GLN A 515 8.71 -10.25 -52.95
C GLN A 515 8.52 -10.66 -51.48
N PRO A 516 7.40 -10.26 -50.82
CA PRO A 516 7.10 -10.70 -49.47
C PRO A 516 6.86 -12.23 -49.39
N PRO A 517 7.21 -12.89 -48.27
CA PRO A 517 7.74 -12.30 -47.05
C PRO A 517 9.22 -11.88 -47.15
N VAL A 518 9.55 -10.70 -46.63
CA VAL A 518 10.94 -10.23 -46.50
C VAL A 518 11.42 -10.43 -45.06
N ASN A 519 12.60 -11.02 -44.89
CA ASN A 519 13.21 -11.19 -43.57
C ASN A 519 13.68 -9.84 -43.02
N PHE A 520 13.52 -9.63 -41.72
CA PHE A 520 14.09 -8.48 -41.01
C PHE A 520 14.64 -8.90 -39.66
N THR A 521 15.40 -8.04 -39.00
CA THR A 521 15.84 -8.23 -37.61
C THR A 521 15.17 -7.20 -36.72
N VAL A 522 14.59 -7.62 -35.59
CA VAL A 522 14.00 -6.69 -34.61
C VAL A 522 15.11 -5.80 -34.04
N GLY A 523 14.90 -4.48 -34.06
CA GLY A 523 15.92 -3.48 -33.72
C GLY A 523 17.05 -3.34 -34.74
N GLY A 524 16.95 -4.00 -35.90
CA GLY A 524 17.93 -3.93 -36.98
C GLY A 524 17.80 -2.70 -37.87
N GLU A 525 18.42 -2.78 -39.05
CA GLU A 525 18.36 -1.74 -40.09
C GLU A 525 16.92 -1.51 -40.57
N PRO A 526 16.55 -0.25 -40.90
CA PRO A 526 15.23 0.06 -41.43
C PRO A 526 15.04 -0.53 -42.84
N LEU A 527 13.81 -0.96 -43.12
CA LEU A 527 13.36 -1.38 -44.44
C LEU A 527 12.83 -0.16 -45.20
N ASN A 528 13.20 -0.04 -46.47
CA ASN A 528 12.66 0.98 -47.34
C ASN A 528 11.32 0.53 -47.93
N LEU A 529 10.26 1.27 -47.66
CA LEU A 529 8.89 0.98 -48.06
C LEU A 529 8.38 2.05 -49.01
N VAL A 530 7.79 1.64 -50.14
CA VAL A 530 7.22 2.55 -51.15
C VAL A 530 5.78 2.17 -51.44
N ASP A 531 4.85 3.12 -51.29
CA ASP A 531 3.44 2.91 -51.63
C ASP A 531 3.14 3.13 -53.12
N ALA A 532 1.88 2.88 -53.51
CA ALA A 532 1.43 3.05 -54.89
C ALA A 532 1.47 4.50 -55.41
N HIS A 533 1.61 5.48 -54.52
CA HIS A 533 1.71 6.90 -54.85
C HIS A 533 3.16 7.39 -54.88
N GLY A 534 4.14 6.51 -54.64
CA GLY A 534 5.56 6.84 -54.61
C GLY A 534 5.98 7.53 -53.31
N ASN A 535 5.19 7.46 -52.24
CA ASN A 535 5.68 7.91 -50.94
C ASN A 535 6.66 6.87 -50.40
N GLU A 536 7.87 7.33 -50.06
CA GLU A 536 8.92 6.50 -49.50
C GLU A 536 9.06 6.69 -47.99
N PHE A 537 9.15 5.58 -47.26
CA PHE A 537 9.35 5.55 -45.82
C PHE A 537 10.45 4.56 -45.46
N ASP A 538 11.32 4.94 -44.54
CA ASP A 538 12.20 4.01 -43.84
C ASP A 538 11.49 3.54 -42.58
N VAL A 539 11.26 2.23 -42.46
CA VAL A 539 10.50 1.63 -41.35
C VAL A 539 11.34 0.61 -40.61
N ARG A 540 11.49 0.82 -39.31
CA ARG A 540 12.22 -0.07 -38.40
C ARG A 540 11.24 -0.75 -37.45
N ILE A 541 11.30 -2.08 -37.36
CA ILE A 541 10.55 -2.83 -36.35
C ILE A 541 11.40 -2.84 -35.07
N VAL A 542 11.00 -2.02 -34.08
CA VAL A 542 11.76 -1.79 -32.84
C VAL A 542 11.62 -2.95 -31.86
N ALA A 543 10.39 -3.45 -31.70
CA ALA A 543 10.10 -4.56 -30.78
C ALA A 543 8.90 -5.38 -31.26
N MET A 544 8.89 -6.66 -30.86
CA MET A 544 7.78 -7.58 -31.10
C MET A 544 7.57 -8.47 -29.88
N LEU A 545 6.30 -8.68 -29.51
CA LEU A 545 5.91 -9.65 -28.49
C LEU A 545 4.56 -10.27 -28.83
N GLY A 546 4.57 -11.59 -29.06
CA GLY A 546 3.37 -12.29 -29.54
C GLY A 546 2.93 -11.75 -30.90
N GLN A 547 1.70 -11.23 -30.97
CA GLN A 547 1.17 -10.60 -32.19
C GLN A 547 1.35 -9.08 -32.21
N SER A 548 1.87 -8.48 -31.15
CA SER A 548 2.03 -7.03 -31.09
C SER A 548 3.41 -6.62 -31.58
N SER A 549 3.49 -5.52 -32.33
CA SER A 549 4.74 -4.94 -32.82
C SER A 549 4.77 -3.43 -32.62
N LEU A 550 5.96 -2.91 -32.35
CA LEU A 550 6.26 -1.49 -32.24
C LEU A 550 7.21 -1.11 -33.37
N LEU A 551 6.84 -0.10 -34.14
CA LEU A 551 7.57 0.34 -35.32
C LEU A 551 7.92 1.82 -35.19
N GLU A 552 9.04 2.19 -35.77
CA GLU A 552 9.40 3.57 -36.10
C GLU A 552 9.39 3.75 -37.60
N TYR A 553 9.05 4.95 -38.03
CA TYR A 553 9.01 5.31 -39.44
C TYR A 553 9.55 6.72 -39.64
N HIS A 554 10.25 6.92 -40.75
CA HIS A 554 10.68 8.22 -41.24
C HIS A 554 10.28 8.36 -42.70
N ARG A 555 9.64 9.47 -43.05
CA ARG A 555 9.34 9.77 -44.45
C ARG A 555 10.62 10.25 -45.11
N ARG A 556 10.98 9.68 -46.26
CA ARG A 556 12.03 10.24 -47.09
C ARG A 556 11.46 11.44 -47.84
N THR A 557 11.86 12.64 -47.46
CA THR A 557 11.71 13.80 -48.32
C THR A 557 12.67 13.63 -49.50
N GLY A 558 12.15 13.65 -50.73
CA GLY A 558 12.96 13.54 -51.94
C GLY A 558 14.14 14.53 -51.92
N ALA A 559 15.31 14.03 -52.33
CA ALA A 559 16.57 14.77 -52.38
C ALA A 559 16.50 16.05 -53.25
#